data_AF-A0A1V9YTV7-F1
#
_entry.id   AF-A0A1V9YTV7-F1
#
_cell.length_a   1.000
_cell.length_b   1.000
_cell.length_c   1.000
_cell.angle_alpha   90.00
_cell.angle_beta   90.00
_cell.angle_gamma   90.00
#
_symmetry.space_group_name_H-M   'P 1'
#
loop_
_entity.id
_entity.type
_entity.pdbx_description
1 polymer ?
#
loop_
_entity_poly.entity_id
_entity_poly.type
_entity_poly.pdbx_seq_one_letter_code
_entity_poly.pdbx_strand_id
1 'polypeptide(L)'
;MRRRTVLTLGLIYLCATVAGSLSYLKLSTVSLANDFWWATFNTTGAQTFLANWYNRYLLISPSLGDVRLDSSRYGDTTDYSTASTLVAYSPLYPSIVQYQVASDVILAIRGLRTMDACHVPWISTQYCWLDFDQRWPMANSLRRQERCQQRYATNGAIYLEAPLRNLNWAVFGTCWGDSFDVAFAMDLRRDATGTSWLASVQQNSMPEADEAMHWHRFGITSYTTQWQNYKSIGLTDTIAVENAFGFQYSLTLKATPPSFDFTTQTTMKMYWTFASDLWAVMANGTGITGQSLLRTSARFAFANSTPEAVYFTNSTLVAPLDVVFSTFQIAVGPFGS
;
A
#
# COMPACT_ATOMS: atom_id res chain seq x y z
N MET A 1 52.82 -60.52 -17.05
CA MET A 1 52.56 -59.80 -15.77
C MET A 1 52.01 -58.39 -15.98
N ARG A 2 52.73 -57.48 -16.66
CA ARG A 2 52.35 -56.06 -16.84
C ARG A 2 50.90 -55.80 -17.28
N ARG A 3 50.36 -56.58 -18.24
CA ARG A 3 48.97 -56.42 -18.72
C ARG A 3 47.91 -56.79 -17.68
N ARG A 4 48.18 -57.79 -16.82
CA ARG A 4 47.26 -58.17 -15.74
C ARG A 4 47.25 -57.12 -14.63
N THR A 5 48.41 -56.58 -14.27
CA THR A 5 48.54 -55.52 -13.26
C THR A 5 47.81 -54.23 -13.66
N VAL A 6 47.90 -53.83 -14.94
CA VAL A 6 47.18 -52.67 -15.48
C VAL A 6 45.66 -52.87 -15.43
N LEU A 7 45.16 -54.07 -15.77
CA LEU A 7 43.73 -54.39 -15.68
C LEU A 7 43.22 -54.35 -14.23
N THR A 8 43.99 -54.90 -13.28
CA THR A 8 43.62 -54.88 -11.85
C THR A 8 43.60 -53.45 -11.30
N LEU A 9 44.62 -52.63 -11.61
CA LEU A 9 44.67 -51.23 -11.20
C LEU A 9 43.53 -50.42 -11.82
N GLY A 10 43.19 -50.67 -13.10
CA GLY A 10 42.05 -50.04 -13.76
C GLY A 10 40.71 -50.41 -13.11
N LEU A 11 40.54 -51.68 -12.70
CA LEU A 11 39.33 -52.13 -12.00
C LEU A 11 39.22 -51.50 -10.60
N ILE A 12 40.31 -51.44 -9.85
CA ILE A 12 40.36 -50.77 -8.54
C ILE A 12 40.03 -49.29 -8.69
N TYR A 13 40.61 -48.61 -9.68
CA TYR A 13 40.31 -47.21 -9.98
C TYR A 13 38.82 -47.01 -10.29
N LEU A 14 38.23 -47.87 -11.12
CA LEU A 14 36.81 -47.81 -11.46
C LEU A 14 35.93 -48.01 -10.22
N CYS A 15 36.21 -49.04 -9.40
CA CYS A 15 35.47 -49.27 -8.15
C CYS A 15 35.61 -48.11 -7.16
N ALA A 16 36.81 -47.55 -7.00
CA ALA A 16 37.06 -46.41 -6.12
C ALA A 16 36.32 -45.15 -6.62
N THR A 17 36.29 -44.92 -7.94
CA THR A 17 35.57 -43.79 -8.54
C THR A 17 34.06 -43.93 -8.34
N VAL A 18 33.50 -45.12 -8.57
CA VAL A 18 32.07 -45.39 -8.35
C VAL A 18 31.71 -45.24 -6.86
N ALA A 19 32.51 -45.81 -5.96
CA ALA A 19 32.30 -45.67 -4.53
C ALA A 19 32.39 -44.21 -4.08
N GLY A 20 33.39 -43.46 -4.56
CA GLY A 20 33.55 -42.03 -4.30
C GLY A 20 32.35 -41.21 -4.78
N SER A 21 31.87 -41.45 -5.99
CA SER A 21 30.68 -40.79 -6.54
C SER A 21 29.42 -41.09 -5.72
N LEU A 22 29.20 -42.34 -5.33
CA LEU A 22 28.06 -42.73 -4.49
C LEU A 22 28.14 -42.10 -3.09
N SER A 23 29.33 -42.10 -2.49
CA SER A 23 29.58 -41.44 -1.20
C SER A 23 29.33 -39.93 -1.27
N TYR A 24 29.81 -39.26 -2.34
CA TYR A 24 29.56 -37.84 -2.56
C TYR A 24 28.08 -37.55 -2.73
N LEU A 25 27.37 -38.30 -3.59
CA LEU A 25 25.93 -38.13 -3.77
C LEU A 25 25.20 -38.29 -2.44
N LYS A 26 25.49 -39.35 -1.69
CA LYS A 26 24.86 -39.62 -0.37
C LYS A 26 25.14 -38.52 0.67
N LEU A 27 26.33 -37.92 0.66
CA LEU A 27 26.64 -36.80 1.55
C LEU A 27 25.96 -35.51 1.10
N SER A 28 25.96 -35.26 -0.21
CA SER A 28 25.43 -34.04 -0.81
C SER A 28 23.90 -33.96 -0.76
N THR A 29 23.18 -35.09 -0.66
CA THR A 29 21.71 -35.10 -0.63
C THR A 29 21.12 -34.21 0.47
N VAL A 30 21.78 -34.09 1.62
CA VAL A 30 21.29 -33.26 2.74
C VAL A 30 21.38 -31.77 2.41
N SER A 31 22.46 -31.35 1.74
CA SER A 31 22.69 -29.94 1.40
C SER A 31 22.01 -29.55 0.10
N LEU A 32 21.96 -30.45 -0.89
CA LEU A 32 21.30 -30.26 -2.18
C LEU A 32 19.79 -30.56 -2.16
N ALA A 33 19.20 -30.74 -0.97
CA ALA A 33 17.78 -31.02 -0.83
C ALA A 33 16.87 -29.83 -1.23
N ASN A 34 17.42 -28.62 -1.28
CA ASN A 34 16.70 -27.39 -1.61
C ASN A 34 17.62 -26.38 -2.32
N ASP A 35 17.02 -25.43 -3.01
CA ASP A 35 17.73 -24.39 -3.79
C ASP A 35 18.53 -23.41 -2.92
N PHE A 36 18.23 -23.32 -1.63
CA PHE A 36 19.00 -22.50 -0.69
C PHE A 36 20.33 -23.13 -0.28
N TRP A 37 20.52 -24.42 -0.60
CA TRP A 37 21.64 -25.23 -0.12
C TRP A 37 21.73 -25.26 1.42
N TRP A 38 20.59 -25.10 2.08
CA TRP A 38 20.50 -25.09 3.53
C TRP A 38 20.20 -26.50 4.01
N ALA A 39 21.23 -27.15 4.55
CA ALA A 39 21.13 -28.49 5.11
C ALA A 39 19.94 -28.60 6.07
N THR A 40 19.10 -29.63 5.87
CA THR A 40 17.91 -29.93 6.71
C THR A 40 16.80 -28.87 6.73
N PHE A 41 16.86 -27.85 5.88
CA PHE A 41 15.77 -26.89 5.76
C PHE A 41 14.49 -27.59 5.30
N ASN A 42 13.41 -27.35 6.02
CA ASN A 42 12.09 -27.87 5.72
C ASN A 42 11.05 -26.75 5.82
N THR A 43 9.93 -26.93 5.13
CA THR A 43 8.83 -25.96 5.11
C THR A 43 7.97 -26.06 6.37
N THR A 44 7.97 -27.21 7.06
CA THR A 44 7.11 -27.47 8.22
C THR A 44 7.65 -26.94 9.54
N GLY A 45 8.95 -26.69 9.67
CA GLY A 45 9.60 -26.27 10.91
C GLY A 45 10.60 -25.13 10.72
N ALA A 46 11.59 -25.28 9.82
CA ALA A 46 12.61 -24.26 9.60
C ALA A 46 12.01 -22.98 8.99
N GLN A 47 11.19 -23.11 7.95
CA GLN A 47 10.52 -21.96 7.33
C GLN A 47 9.56 -21.26 8.30
N THR A 48 8.81 -22.02 9.10
CA THR A 48 7.85 -21.45 10.06
C THR A 48 8.55 -20.79 11.24
N PHE A 49 9.66 -21.35 11.72
CA PHE A 49 10.53 -20.67 12.69
C PHE A 49 11.01 -19.32 12.18
N LEU A 50 11.53 -19.27 10.94
CA LEU A 50 11.95 -18.02 10.32
C LEU A 50 10.79 -17.03 10.23
N ALA A 51 9.63 -17.46 9.74
CA ALA A 51 8.47 -16.60 9.62
C ALA A 51 8.01 -16.03 10.98
N ASN A 52 7.96 -16.86 12.01
CA ASN A 52 7.62 -16.43 13.37
C ASN A 52 8.65 -15.48 13.96
N TRP A 53 9.95 -15.76 13.75
CA TRP A 53 11.03 -14.90 14.17
C TRP A 53 10.90 -13.51 13.54
N TYR A 54 10.78 -13.43 12.20
CA TYR A 54 10.63 -12.16 11.50
C TYR A 54 9.33 -11.43 11.88
N ASN A 55 8.19 -12.13 11.93
CA ASN A 55 6.92 -11.53 12.32
C ASN A 55 6.96 -10.92 13.74
N ARG A 56 7.67 -11.57 14.67
CA ARG A 56 7.85 -11.06 16.03
C ARG A 56 8.75 -9.84 16.06
N TYR A 57 9.92 -9.91 15.43
CA TYR A 57 10.91 -8.85 15.54
C TYR A 57 10.60 -7.63 14.68
N LEU A 58 9.99 -7.79 13.50
CA LEU A 58 9.52 -6.66 12.69
C LEU A 58 8.43 -5.84 13.38
N LEU A 59 7.64 -6.46 14.25
CA LEU A 59 6.64 -5.75 15.05
C LEU A 59 7.29 -4.91 16.18
N ILE A 60 8.43 -5.35 16.70
CA ILE A 60 9.08 -4.74 17.88
C ILE A 60 10.17 -3.73 17.47
N SER A 61 10.93 -4.05 16.43
CA SER A 61 12.04 -3.24 15.93
C SER A 61 12.06 -3.24 14.41
N PRO A 62 11.86 -2.09 13.75
CA PRO A 62 11.85 -2.01 12.29
C PRO A 62 13.24 -2.19 11.67
N SER A 63 14.31 -2.06 12.46
CA SER A 63 15.67 -2.38 12.02
C SER A 63 16.41 -3.19 13.08
N LEU A 64 17.16 -4.18 12.61
CA LEU A 64 18.11 -4.98 13.37
C LEU A 64 19.38 -5.03 12.53
N GLY A 65 20.54 -4.90 13.18
CA GLY A 65 21.83 -5.18 12.51
C GLY A 65 21.98 -6.67 12.22
N ASP A 66 23.17 -7.06 11.75
CA ASP A 66 23.46 -8.47 11.47
C ASP A 66 23.31 -9.32 12.73
N VAL A 67 22.48 -10.36 12.64
CA VAL A 67 22.14 -11.23 13.76
C VAL A 67 22.35 -12.69 13.41
N ARG A 68 22.82 -13.44 14.40
CA ARG A 68 22.94 -14.88 14.32
C ARG A 68 21.64 -15.53 14.77
N LEU A 69 20.91 -16.13 13.84
CA LEU A 69 19.64 -16.83 14.10
C LEU A 69 19.79 -17.99 15.09
N ASP A 70 20.98 -18.59 15.19
CA ASP A 70 21.33 -19.67 16.12
C ASP A 70 21.69 -19.18 17.54
N SER A 71 21.63 -17.87 17.79
CA SER A 71 21.89 -17.31 19.12
C SER A 71 20.74 -17.62 20.08
N SER A 72 21.06 -18.08 21.30
CA SER A 72 20.08 -18.42 22.34
C SER A 72 19.12 -17.27 22.70
N ARG A 73 19.52 -16.01 22.47
CA ARG A 73 18.66 -14.83 22.66
C ARG A 73 17.42 -14.83 21.77
N TYR A 74 17.46 -15.55 20.65
CA TYR A 74 16.41 -15.63 19.65
C TYR A 74 15.62 -16.94 19.72
N GLY A 75 15.89 -17.75 20.75
CA GLY A 75 15.15 -18.97 21.01
C GLY A 75 13.65 -18.68 21.22
N ASP A 76 12.84 -19.58 20.69
CA ASP A 76 11.39 -19.65 20.88
C ASP A 76 11.05 -20.97 21.60
N THR A 77 9.95 -20.98 22.34
CA THR A 77 9.39 -22.14 23.03
C THR A 77 8.52 -23.03 22.14
N THR A 78 8.23 -22.59 20.90
CA THR A 78 7.44 -23.38 19.93
C THR A 78 8.19 -24.63 19.49
N ASP A 79 7.51 -25.77 19.46
CA ASP A 79 8.06 -27.03 18.95
C ASP A 79 7.98 -27.11 17.42
N TYR A 80 9.12 -26.83 16.77
CA TYR A 80 9.26 -26.88 15.32
C TYR A 80 9.57 -28.27 14.75
N SER A 81 9.62 -29.32 15.60
CA SER A 81 9.91 -30.68 15.16
C SER A 81 8.67 -31.45 14.67
N THR A 82 7.49 -30.87 14.83
CA THR A 82 6.21 -31.50 14.48
C THR A 82 5.97 -31.51 12.96
N ALA A 83 5.04 -32.37 12.52
CA ALA A 83 4.71 -32.52 11.10
C ALA A 83 4.05 -31.27 10.48
N SER A 84 3.54 -30.35 11.30
CA SER A 84 2.95 -29.09 10.87
C SER A 84 3.02 -28.09 12.01
N THR A 85 3.51 -26.89 11.72
CA THR A 85 3.59 -25.78 12.66
C THR A 85 2.93 -24.55 12.06
N LEU A 86 2.50 -23.63 12.92
CA LEU A 86 1.74 -22.45 12.51
C LEU A 86 2.62 -21.21 12.47
N VAL A 87 2.36 -20.36 11.48
CA VAL A 87 2.92 -19.00 11.41
C VAL A 87 1.98 -18.04 12.13
N ALA A 88 2.44 -17.49 13.24
CA ALA A 88 1.75 -16.44 13.97
C ALA A 88 1.96 -15.09 13.27
N TYR A 89 0.88 -14.31 13.14
CA TYR A 89 0.91 -12.97 12.58
C TYR A 89 -0.05 -12.04 13.34
N SER A 90 0.22 -10.73 13.30
CA SER A 90 -0.70 -9.72 13.84
C SER A 90 -1.56 -9.15 12.72
N PRO A 91 -2.90 -9.20 12.83
CA PRO A 91 -3.80 -8.56 11.87
C PRO A 91 -3.61 -7.03 11.78
N LEU A 92 -3.01 -6.41 12.80
CA LEU A 92 -2.74 -4.97 12.83
C LEU A 92 -1.44 -4.58 12.12
N TYR A 93 -0.58 -5.56 11.82
CA TYR A 93 0.74 -5.29 11.25
C TYR A 93 0.68 -4.59 9.88
N PRO A 94 -0.19 -4.96 8.92
CA PRO A 94 -0.35 -4.21 7.67
C PRO A 94 -0.68 -2.73 7.89
N SER A 95 -1.51 -2.40 8.89
CA SER A 95 -1.85 -1.03 9.23
C SER A 95 -0.67 -0.27 9.83
N ILE A 96 0.14 -0.92 10.67
CA ILE A 96 1.37 -0.34 11.22
C ILE A 96 2.36 -0.04 10.08
N VAL A 97 2.56 -1.01 9.18
CA VAL A 97 3.43 -0.84 8.01
C VAL A 97 2.94 0.31 7.14
N GLN A 98 1.64 0.38 6.81
CA GLN A 98 1.11 1.51 6.03
C GLN A 98 1.38 2.84 6.72
N TYR A 99 1.16 2.95 8.03
CA TYR A 99 1.37 4.21 8.76
C TYR A 99 2.86 4.62 8.80
N GLN A 100 3.75 3.66 9.04
CA GLN A 100 5.19 3.89 9.06
C GLN A 100 5.73 4.24 7.66
N VAL A 101 5.39 3.45 6.65
CA VAL A 101 5.82 3.65 5.25
C VAL A 101 5.30 4.97 4.69
N ALA A 102 4.04 5.31 4.95
CA ALA A 102 3.44 6.53 4.42
C ALA A 102 3.93 7.80 5.14
N SER A 103 4.72 7.68 6.20
CA SER A 103 5.47 8.82 6.75
C SER A 103 6.70 9.18 5.90
N ASP A 104 7.19 8.26 5.07
CA ASP A 104 8.27 8.49 4.11
C ASP A 104 7.70 8.90 2.74
N VAL A 105 8.08 10.10 2.27
CA VAL A 105 7.60 10.67 1.00
C VAL A 105 8.05 9.86 -0.20
N ILE A 106 9.30 9.36 -0.23
CA ILE A 106 9.82 8.59 -1.36
C ILE A 106 9.07 7.27 -1.48
N LEU A 107 8.85 6.57 -0.36
CA LEU A 107 8.08 5.33 -0.36
C LEU A 107 6.61 5.57 -0.74
N ALA A 108 6.02 6.68 -0.30
CA ALA A 108 4.67 7.06 -0.73
C ALA A 108 4.59 7.32 -2.24
N ILE A 109 5.55 8.05 -2.81
CA ILE A 109 5.67 8.28 -4.27
C ILE A 109 5.77 6.96 -5.02
N ARG A 110 6.66 6.06 -4.59
CA ARG A 110 6.79 4.72 -5.18
C ARG A 110 5.49 3.92 -5.10
N GLY A 111 4.83 3.97 -3.96
CA GLY A 111 3.52 3.33 -3.75
C GLY A 111 2.48 3.86 -4.72
N LEU A 112 2.37 5.18 -4.89
CA LEU A 112 1.45 5.81 -5.83
C LEU A 112 1.74 5.42 -7.30
N ARG A 113 3.02 5.30 -7.68
CA ARG A 113 3.44 4.91 -9.05
C ARG A 113 3.20 3.45 -9.38
N THR A 114 3.26 2.58 -8.38
CA THR A 114 3.07 1.13 -8.54
C THR A 114 1.63 0.70 -8.35
N MET A 115 0.82 1.53 -7.67
CA MET A 115 -0.60 1.30 -7.46
C MET A 115 -1.38 1.36 -8.79
N ASP A 116 -2.34 0.46 -8.93
CA ASP A 116 -3.32 0.55 -10.01
C ASP A 116 -4.10 1.88 -9.90
N ALA A 117 -4.02 2.68 -10.96
CA ALA A 117 -4.58 4.02 -10.99
C ALA A 117 -6.11 4.05 -10.81
N CYS A 118 -6.83 2.98 -11.15
CA CYS A 118 -8.27 2.86 -10.88
C CYS A 118 -8.57 2.80 -9.37
N HIS A 119 -7.60 2.43 -8.55
CA HIS A 119 -7.75 2.38 -7.10
C HIS A 119 -7.39 3.70 -6.39
N VAL A 120 -6.76 4.65 -7.09
CA VAL A 120 -6.27 5.91 -6.49
C VAL A 120 -7.39 6.71 -5.79
N PRO A 121 -8.61 6.86 -6.37
CA PRO A 121 -9.69 7.55 -5.67
C PRO A 121 -10.17 6.87 -4.37
N TRP A 122 -9.81 5.60 -4.15
CA TRP A 122 -10.12 4.86 -2.93
C TRP A 122 -9.07 5.02 -1.82
N ILE A 123 -8.05 5.87 -2.03
CA ILE A 123 -7.15 6.28 -0.94
C ILE A 123 -7.98 7.05 0.09
N SER A 124 -7.95 6.60 1.35
CA SER A 124 -8.72 7.22 2.42
C SER A 124 -8.09 8.55 2.81
N THR A 125 -8.51 9.60 2.13
CA THR A 125 -8.11 10.97 2.44
C THR A 125 -9.18 11.92 1.93
N GLN A 126 -9.34 13.00 2.65
CA GLN A 126 -10.28 14.05 2.28
C GLN A 126 -9.49 15.26 1.81
N TYR A 127 -9.35 15.37 0.50
CA TYR A 127 -8.55 16.40 -0.15
C TYR A 127 -9.01 17.80 0.25
N CYS A 128 -8.03 18.65 0.54
CA CYS A 128 -8.24 20.05 0.88
C CYS A 128 -7.83 20.97 -0.27
N TRP A 129 -6.91 20.52 -1.12
CA TRP A 129 -6.45 21.24 -2.29
C TRP A 129 -6.26 20.29 -3.47
N LEU A 130 -6.47 20.84 -4.66
CA LEU A 130 -6.13 20.16 -5.89
C LEU A 130 -4.62 20.17 -6.12
N ASP A 131 -3.94 21.28 -5.80
CA ASP A 131 -2.54 21.57 -6.11
C ASP A 131 -1.69 21.87 -4.88
N PHE A 132 -0.38 21.65 -4.98
CA PHE A 132 0.59 21.95 -3.92
C PHE A 132 0.71 23.44 -3.62
N ASP A 133 0.50 24.31 -4.61
CA ASP A 133 0.47 25.77 -4.47
C ASP A 133 -0.78 26.28 -3.72
N GLN A 134 -1.72 25.40 -3.36
CA GLN A 134 -2.96 25.72 -2.66
C GLN A 134 -3.87 26.70 -3.42
N ARG A 135 -3.71 26.82 -4.74
CA ARG A 135 -4.48 27.74 -5.59
C ARG A 135 -5.93 27.31 -5.76
N TRP A 136 -6.20 26.01 -5.75
CA TRP A 136 -7.55 25.46 -5.95
C TRP A 136 -8.01 24.68 -4.71
N PRO A 137 -8.68 25.36 -3.77
CA PRO A 137 -9.31 24.75 -2.61
C PRO A 137 -10.40 23.73 -3.00
N MET A 138 -10.43 22.59 -2.32
CA MET A 138 -11.36 21.48 -2.55
C MET A 138 -12.23 21.12 -1.35
N ALA A 139 -11.93 21.63 -0.16
CA ALA A 139 -12.68 21.25 1.05
C ALA A 139 -14.19 21.55 0.87
N ASN A 140 -15.06 20.64 1.30
CA ASN A 140 -16.51 20.83 1.21
C ASN A 140 -17.03 22.07 1.98
N SER A 141 -16.35 22.48 3.05
CA SER A 141 -16.73 23.62 3.89
C SER A 141 -15.55 24.54 4.20
N LEU A 142 -15.84 25.79 4.55
CA LEU A 142 -14.81 26.77 4.93
C LEU A 142 -14.06 26.35 6.21
N ARG A 143 -14.79 25.90 7.23
CA ARG A 143 -14.19 25.41 8.49
C ARG A 143 -13.24 24.24 8.25
N ARG A 144 -13.58 23.35 7.32
CA ARG A 144 -12.68 22.27 6.90
C ARG A 144 -11.42 22.82 6.26
N GLN A 145 -11.56 23.77 5.32
CA GLN A 145 -10.41 24.40 4.66
C GLN A 145 -9.44 25.04 5.66
N GLU A 146 -9.96 25.78 6.63
CA GLU A 146 -9.18 26.41 7.71
C GLU A 146 -8.45 25.35 8.56
N ARG A 147 -9.13 24.26 8.91
CA ARG A 147 -8.52 23.13 9.63
C ARG A 147 -7.38 22.50 8.85
N CYS A 148 -7.52 22.36 7.52
CA CYS A 148 -6.44 21.84 6.67
C CYS A 148 -5.22 22.76 6.69
N GLN A 149 -5.43 24.08 6.56
CA GLN A 149 -4.35 25.07 6.63
C GLN A 149 -3.60 25.04 7.95
N GLN A 150 -4.33 24.92 9.06
CA GLN A 150 -3.73 24.99 10.39
C GLN A 150 -3.02 23.71 10.83
N ARG A 151 -3.49 22.53 10.38
CA ARG A 151 -3.06 21.24 10.97
C ARG A 151 -2.47 20.24 10.00
N TYR A 152 -2.72 20.38 8.70
CA TYR A 152 -2.45 19.30 7.74
C TYR A 152 -1.63 19.73 6.52
N ALA A 153 -1.22 21.00 6.42
CA ALA A 153 -0.50 21.53 5.27
C ALA A 153 0.82 20.80 4.93
N THR A 154 1.47 20.16 5.91
CA THR A 154 2.71 19.39 5.69
C THR A 154 2.45 17.94 5.23
N ASN A 155 1.20 17.49 5.17
CA ASN A 155 0.83 16.14 4.78
C ASN A 155 0.39 16.10 3.31
N GLY A 156 1.17 15.43 2.46
CA GLY A 156 0.90 15.28 1.03
C GLY A 156 -0.43 14.59 0.72
N ALA A 157 -0.97 13.80 1.66
CA ALA A 157 -2.22 13.06 1.44
C ALA A 157 -3.46 13.96 1.28
N ILE A 158 -3.41 15.23 1.69
CA ILE A 158 -4.54 16.16 1.52
C ILE A 158 -4.49 16.97 0.23
N TYR A 159 -3.44 16.77 -0.59
CA TYR A 159 -3.25 17.39 -1.89
C TYR A 159 -3.53 16.37 -2.99
N LEU A 160 -4.51 16.63 -3.86
CA LEU A 160 -4.84 15.71 -4.94
C LEU A 160 -3.72 15.65 -6.00
N GLU A 161 -2.89 16.69 -6.10
CA GLU A 161 -1.70 16.73 -6.97
C GLU A 161 -0.73 15.58 -6.67
N ALA A 162 -0.57 15.18 -5.41
CA ALA A 162 0.35 14.10 -5.02
C ALA A 162 0.08 12.80 -5.80
N PRO A 163 -1.12 12.20 -5.75
CA PRO A 163 -1.43 11.05 -6.58
C PRO A 163 -1.51 11.37 -8.07
N LEU A 164 -2.04 12.53 -8.48
CA LEU A 164 -2.18 12.87 -9.91
C LEU A 164 -0.82 12.96 -10.64
N ARG A 165 0.23 13.44 -9.98
CA ARG A 165 1.59 13.49 -10.53
C ARG A 165 2.27 12.12 -10.61
N ASN A 166 1.73 11.11 -9.91
CA ASN A 166 2.41 9.85 -9.67
C ASN A 166 1.58 8.64 -10.11
N LEU A 167 0.44 8.82 -10.75
CA LEU A 167 -0.39 7.73 -11.26
C LEU A 167 -0.22 7.52 -12.77
N ASN A 168 -0.62 6.34 -13.25
CA ASN A 168 -0.73 6.09 -14.68
C ASN A 168 -2.02 6.72 -15.24
N TRP A 169 -1.88 7.84 -15.94
CA TRP A 169 -3.01 8.60 -16.49
C TRP A 169 -3.83 7.84 -17.53
N ALA A 170 -3.21 6.94 -18.32
CA ALA A 170 -3.94 6.14 -19.29
C ALA A 170 -4.92 5.19 -18.59
N VAL A 171 -4.46 4.50 -17.54
CA VAL A 171 -5.31 3.59 -16.74
C VAL A 171 -6.35 4.39 -15.95
N PHE A 172 -5.94 5.50 -15.31
CA PHE A 172 -6.87 6.37 -14.58
C PHE A 172 -8.00 6.88 -15.47
N GLY A 173 -7.67 7.30 -16.70
CA GLY A 173 -8.62 7.78 -17.69
C GLY A 173 -9.71 6.75 -18.03
N THR A 174 -9.38 5.45 -18.07
CA THR A 174 -10.38 4.40 -18.36
C THR A 174 -11.42 4.22 -17.26
N CYS A 175 -11.08 4.53 -16.01
CA CYS A 175 -11.97 4.30 -14.85
C CYS A 175 -12.65 5.59 -14.38
N TRP A 176 -11.94 6.72 -14.44
CA TRP A 176 -12.33 7.96 -13.79
C TRP A 176 -12.22 9.20 -14.70
N GLY A 177 -11.88 9.05 -15.98
CA GLY A 177 -11.64 10.16 -16.90
C GLY A 177 -12.80 11.14 -16.98
N ASP A 178 -14.01 10.65 -17.24
CA ASP A 178 -15.22 11.49 -17.36
C ASP A 178 -15.57 12.18 -16.02
N SER A 179 -15.51 11.43 -14.91
CA SER A 179 -15.71 12.00 -13.56
C SER A 179 -14.70 13.08 -13.24
N PHE A 180 -13.42 12.87 -13.57
CA PHE A 180 -12.36 13.84 -13.35
C PHE A 180 -12.56 15.08 -14.22
N ASP A 181 -13.03 14.89 -15.46
CA ASP A 181 -13.34 15.98 -16.36
C ASP A 181 -14.43 16.90 -15.79
N VAL A 182 -15.53 16.29 -15.36
CA VAL A 182 -16.65 16.98 -14.72
C VAL A 182 -16.23 17.58 -13.38
N ALA A 183 -15.46 16.88 -12.55
CA ALA A 183 -15.09 17.39 -11.23
C ALA A 183 -14.09 18.56 -11.29
N PHE A 184 -13.17 18.56 -12.27
CA PHE A 184 -12.04 19.49 -12.30
C PHE A 184 -11.74 20.04 -13.69
N ALA A 185 -11.49 19.17 -14.67
CA ALA A 185 -10.79 19.59 -15.88
C ALA A 185 -11.57 20.60 -16.72
N MET A 186 -12.90 20.54 -16.75
CA MET A 186 -13.73 21.54 -17.42
C MET A 186 -13.55 22.96 -16.85
N ASP A 187 -13.35 23.11 -15.54
CA ASP A 187 -13.09 24.43 -14.94
C ASP A 187 -11.64 24.87 -15.16
N LEU A 188 -10.70 23.94 -15.03
CA LEU A 188 -9.26 24.22 -15.21
C LEU A 188 -8.92 24.64 -16.64
N ARG A 189 -9.62 24.11 -17.65
CA ARG A 189 -9.42 24.48 -19.06
C ARG A 189 -9.94 25.87 -19.42
N ARG A 190 -10.58 26.59 -18.48
CA ARG A 190 -11.07 27.97 -18.71
C ARG A 190 -9.95 29.00 -18.69
N ASP A 191 -8.81 28.71 -18.06
CA ASP A 191 -7.68 29.62 -18.01
C ASP A 191 -6.35 28.91 -18.32
N ALA A 192 -5.37 29.69 -18.78
CA ALA A 192 -4.07 29.16 -19.20
C ALA A 192 -3.29 28.51 -18.05
N THR A 193 -3.52 28.93 -16.80
CA THR A 193 -2.81 28.32 -15.66
C THR A 193 -3.34 26.91 -15.40
N GLY A 194 -4.66 26.73 -15.36
CA GLY A 194 -5.27 25.42 -15.14
C GLY A 194 -4.95 24.44 -16.26
N THR A 195 -4.94 24.88 -17.53
CA THR A 195 -4.47 24.05 -18.65
C THR A 195 -3.01 23.66 -18.52
N SER A 196 -2.13 24.59 -18.14
CA SER A 196 -0.70 24.30 -17.94
C SER A 196 -0.47 23.34 -16.79
N TRP A 197 -1.21 23.47 -15.69
CA TRP A 197 -1.09 22.58 -14.53
C TRP A 197 -1.62 21.18 -14.86
N LEU A 198 -2.74 21.06 -15.58
CA LEU A 198 -3.24 19.75 -16.04
C LEU A 198 -2.19 19.03 -16.89
N ALA A 199 -1.55 19.73 -17.82
CA ALA A 199 -0.49 19.14 -18.64
C ALA A 199 0.73 18.71 -17.79
N SER A 200 1.10 19.50 -16.77
CA SER A 200 2.27 19.19 -15.93
C SER A 200 2.06 17.94 -15.07
N VAL A 201 0.88 17.76 -14.49
CA VAL A 201 0.57 16.54 -13.70
C VAL A 201 0.40 15.31 -14.59
N GLN A 202 -0.08 15.47 -15.82
CA GLN A 202 -0.27 14.38 -16.79
C GLN A 202 1.02 13.86 -17.41
N GLN A 203 2.03 14.71 -17.53
CA GLN A 203 3.29 14.41 -18.22
C GLN A 203 4.48 14.27 -17.27
N ASN A 204 4.21 14.20 -15.96
CA ASN A 204 5.27 14.09 -14.96
C ASN A 204 6.05 12.78 -15.14
N SER A 205 7.37 12.91 -15.34
CA SER A 205 8.31 11.80 -15.49
C SER A 205 9.52 11.94 -14.58
N MET A 206 9.43 12.80 -13.56
CA MET A 206 10.51 13.02 -12.60
C MET A 206 10.90 11.71 -11.90
N PRO A 207 12.21 11.44 -11.70
CA PRO A 207 12.67 10.38 -10.81
C PRO A 207 12.07 10.52 -9.41
N GLU A 208 11.92 9.40 -8.67
CA GLU A 208 11.28 9.41 -7.34
C GLU A 208 11.95 10.40 -6.36
N ALA A 209 13.28 10.49 -6.40
CA ALA A 209 14.05 11.41 -5.57
C ALA A 209 13.78 12.89 -5.91
N ASP A 210 13.67 13.21 -7.20
CA ASP A 210 13.40 14.58 -7.66
C ASP A 210 11.96 15.00 -7.35
N GLU A 211 11.01 14.08 -7.50
CA GLU A 211 9.62 14.29 -7.11
C GLU A 211 9.49 14.50 -5.60
N ALA A 212 10.23 13.74 -4.78
CA ALA A 212 10.27 13.96 -3.33
C ALA A 212 10.86 15.33 -2.97
N MET A 213 11.94 15.75 -3.63
CA MET A 213 12.46 17.12 -3.49
C MET A 213 11.44 18.17 -3.90
N HIS A 214 10.66 17.92 -4.96
CA HIS A 214 9.57 18.81 -5.38
C HIS A 214 8.52 18.95 -4.27
N TRP A 215 8.04 17.84 -3.68
CA TRP A 215 7.09 17.86 -2.56
C TRP A 215 7.66 18.63 -1.37
N HIS A 216 8.93 18.40 -1.01
CA HIS A 216 9.59 19.10 0.08
C HIS A 216 9.72 20.62 -0.13
N ARG A 217 9.83 21.10 -1.38
CA ARG A 217 9.81 22.54 -1.68
C ARG A 217 8.48 23.20 -1.32
N PHE A 218 7.39 22.44 -1.30
CA PHE A 218 6.06 22.88 -0.83
C PHE A 218 5.83 22.62 0.66
N GLY A 219 6.86 22.19 1.41
CA GLY A 219 6.77 21.90 2.83
C GLY A 219 6.07 20.57 3.15
N ILE A 220 5.86 19.71 2.16
CA ILE A 220 5.27 18.38 2.37
C ILE A 220 6.36 17.44 2.89
N THR A 221 6.10 16.84 4.06
CA THR A 221 7.09 15.98 4.76
C THR A 221 6.60 14.56 5.02
N SER A 222 5.31 14.29 4.83
CA SER A 222 4.70 12.97 5.01
C SER A 222 3.53 12.77 4.06
N TYR A 223 3.04 11.54 3.95
CA TYR A 223 1.85 11.18 3.19
C TYR A 223 0.92 10.28 4.04
N THR A 224 0.43 10.78 5.16
CA THR A 224 -0.39 9.98 6.08
C THR A 224 -1.87 10.00 5.68
N THR A 225 -2.41 8.85 5.29
CA THR A 225 -3.84 8.68 4.98
C THR A 225 -4.71 8.58 6.25
N GLN A 226 -5.99 8.86 6.12
CA GLN A 226 -6.99 8.66 7.18
C GLN A 226 -7.24 7.17 7.44
N TRP A 227 -7.63 6.85 8.66
CA TRP A 227 -8.04 5.49 9.02
C TRP A 227 -9.40 5.17 8.38
N GLN A 228 -9.56 3.91 7.97
CA GLN A 228 -10.79 3.41 7.35
C GLN A 228 -11.03 1.93 7.65
N ASN A 229 -12.26 1.46 7.46
CA ASN A 229 -12.64 0.04 7.58
C ASN A 229 -13.39 -0.54 6.36
N TYR A 230 -13.43 0.17 5.22
CA TYR A 230 -13.98 -0.34 3.96
C TYR A 230 -12.97 -1.13 3.12
N LYS A 231 -11.70 -1.18 3.52
CA LYS A 231 -10.63 -1.89 2.85
C LYS A 231 -9.72 -2.56 3.88
N SER A 232 -9.45 -3.84 3.67
CA SER A 232 -8.37 -4.55 4.33
C SER A 232 -7.06 -4.30 3.58
N ILE A 233 -6.04 -3.87 4.32
CA ILE A 233 -4.71 -3.61 3.75
C ILE A 233 -4.02 -4.95 3.53
N GLY A 234 -3.72 -5.24 2.27
CA GLY A 234 -2.90 -6.39 1.93
C GLY A 234 -1.43 -6.15 2.23
N LEU A 235 -0.69 -7.21 2.54
CA LEU A 235 0.74 -7.16 2.78
C LEU A 235 1.39 -8.48 2.37
N THR A 236 2.46 -8.38 1.60
CA THR A 236 3.30 -9.51 1.25
C THR A 236 4.70 -9.25 1.77
N ASP A 237 5.12 -10.02 2.77
CA ASP A 237 6.46 -9.96 3.33
C ASP A 237 7.30 -11.10 2.77
N THR A 238 8.44 -10.74 2.19
CA THR A 238 9.42 -11.67 1.63
C THR A 238 10.80 -11.38 2.20
N ILE A 239 11.60 -12.42 2.41
CA ILE A 239 13.02 -12.29 2.71
C ILE A 239 13.86 -12.83 1.55
N ALA A 240 15.04 -12.25 1.35
CA ALA A 240 16.04 -12.81 0.46
C ALA A 240 16.94 -13.77 1.24
N VAL A 241 17.03 -15.02 0.80
CA VAL A 241 17.95 -16.03 1.31
C VAL A 241 19.10 -16.14 0.32
N GLU A 242 20.29 -15.73 0.74
CA GLU A 242 21.52 -15.86 -0.04
C GLU A 242 22.25 -17.15 0.33
N ASN A 243 22.58 -17.98 -0.66
CA ASN A 243 23.34 -19.21 -0.45
C ASN A 243 24.85 -18.97 -0.51
N ALA A 244 25.64 -20.02 -0.23
CA ALA A 244 27.10 -19.95 -0.19
C ALA A 244 27.78 -19.57 -1.53
N PHE A 245 27.05 -19.57 -2.65
CA PHE A 245 27.55 -19.16 -3.96
C PHE A 245 27.16 -17.73 -4.34
N GLY A 246 26.44 -17.02 -3.47
CA GLY A 246 25.92 -15.68 -3.72
C GLY A 246 24.62 -15.64 -4.52
N PHE A 247 23.93 -16.78 -4.72
CA PHE A 247 22.60 -16.77 -5.33
C PHE A 247 21.55 -16.41 -4.28
N GLN A 248 20.68 -15.46 -4.62
CA GLN A 248 19.60 -14.99 -3.77
C GLN A 248 18.25 -15.54 -4.23
N TYR A 249 17.48 -16.04 -3.27
CA TYR A 249 16.15 -16.60 -3.47
C TYR A 249 15.15 -15.91 -2.56
N SER A 250 13.97 -15.56 -3.09
CA SER A 250 12.92 -14.93 -2.29
C SER A 250 12.07 -15.99 -1.58
N LEU A 251 11.91 -15.84 -0.27
CA LEU A 251 11.06 -16.66 0.58
C LEU A 251 9.93 -15.81 1.16
N THR A 252 8.69 -16.13 0.80
CA THR A 252 7.50 -15.47 1.35
C THR A 252 7.25 -15.92 2.78
N LEU A 253 7.21 -14.97 3.71
CA LEU A 253 6.92 -15.20 5.12
C LEU A 253 5.42 -15.14 5.40
N LYS A 254 4.75 -14.14 4.82
CA LYS A 254 3.30 -13.98 4.88
C LYS A 254 2.80 -13.23 3.66
N ALA A 255 1.60 -13.57 3.23
CA ALA A 255 0.90 -12.88 2.16
C ALA A 255 -0.58 -12.76 2.56
N THR A 256 -1.05 -11.52 2.71
CA THR A 256 -2.44 -11.20 2.95
C THR A 256 -2.93 -10.38 1.76
N PRO A 257 -3.91 -10.85 0.97
CA PRO A 257 -4.42 -10.08 -0.14
C PRO A 257 -5.23 -8.88 0.38
N PRO A 258 -5.22 -7.74 -0.34
CA PRO A 258 -6.13 -6.64 -0.04
C PRO A 258 -7.56 -7.02 -0.44
N SER A 259 -8.55 -6.46 0.26
CA SER A 259 -9.96 -6.65 -0.09
C SER A 259 -10.78 -5.40 0.27
N PHE A 260 -11.91 -5.23 -0.40
CA PHE A 260 -12.91 -4.23 -0.04
C PHE A 260 -14.07 -4.87 0.72
N ASP A 261 -14.59 -4.16 1.70
CA ASP A 261 -15.77 -4.52 2.47
C ASP A 261 -16.72 -3.32 2.53
N PHE A 262 -17.44 -3.08 1.44
CA PHE A 262 -18.39 -1.98 1.36
C PHE A 262 -19.70 -2.24 2.10
N THR A 263 -20.00 -3.49 2.44
CA THR A 263 -21.28 -3.88 3.04
C THR A 263 -21.28 -3.74 4.55
N THR A 264 -20.15 -4.00 5.22
CA THR A 264 -20.06 -3.91 6.69
C THR A 264 -19.34 -2.67 7.21
N GLN A 265 -18.68 -1.91 6.33
CA GLN A 265 -17.98 -0.69 6.72
C GLN A 265 -18.89 0.37 7.36
N THR A 266 -18.28 1.16 8.23
CA THR A 266 -18.95 2.26 8.93
C THR A 266 -18.29 3.61 8.68
N THR A 267 -17.04 3.62 8.22
CA THR A 267 -16.23 4.83 8.05
C THR A 267 -16.73 5.74 6.93
N MET A 268 -17.43 5.21 5.92
CA MET A 268 -18.01 6.03 4.85
C MET A 268 -19.13 6.95 5.34
N LYS A 269 -19.77 6.65 6.48
CA LYS A 269 -20.70 7.58 7.11
C LYS A 269 -20.00 8.89 7.50
N MET A 270 -18.75 8.80 7.95
CA MET A 270 -17.92 9.96 8.26
C MET A 270 -17.41 10.63 6.99
N TYR A 271 -16.78 9.87 6.10
CA TYR A 271 -16.42 10.32 4.77
C TYR A 271 -16.24 9.14 3.82
N TRP A 272 -16.93 9.18 2.69
CA TRP A 272 -17.05 8.07 1.76
C TRP A 272 -15.99 8.00 0.65
N THR A 273 -14.89 8.75 0.79
CA THR A 273 -13.74 8.81 -0.14
C THR A 273 -13.98 9.59 -1.43
N PHE A 274 -12.88 9.94 -2.09
CA PHE A 274 -12.87 10.68 -3.35
C PHE A 274 -13.50 9.88 -4.50
N ALA A 275 -13.42 8.55 -4.49
CA ALA A 275 -14.12 7.69 -5.45
C ALA A 275 -15.62 7.96 -5.48
N SER A 276 -16.23 8.07 -4.29
CA SER A 276 -17.67 8.37 -4.17
C SER A 276 -17.99 9.82 -4.54
N ASP A 277 -17.10 10.78 -4.28
CA ASP A 277 -17.25 12.16 -4.77
C ASP A 277 -17.24 12.22 -6.32
N LEU A 278 -16.32 11.48 -6.96
CA LEU A 278 -16.23 11.35 -8.42
C LEU A 278 -17.43 10.64 -9.04
N TRP A 279 -17.94 9.60 -8.38
CA TRP A 279 -19.19 8.96 -8.78
C TRP A 279 -20.38 9.93 -8.64
N ALA A 280 -20.44 10.67 -7.53
CA ALA A 280 -21.59 11.52 -7.21
C ALA A 280 -21.75 12.68 -8.20
N VAL A 281 -20.66 13.26 -8.70
CA VAL A 281 -20.73 14.30 -9.73
C VAL A 281 -21.13 13.77 -11.12
N MET A 282 -21.07 12.46 -11.35
CA MET A 282 -21.45 11.85 -12.65
C MET A 282 -22.82 11.20 -12.63
N ALA A 283 -23.18 10.53 -11.55
CA ALA A 283 -24.43 9.78 -11.47
C ALA A 283 -25.63 10.74 -11.36
N ASN A 284 -26.68 10.47 -12.12
CA ASN A 284 -27.93 11.22 -12.06
C ASN A 284 -28.63 10.98 -10.71
N GLY A 285 -29.24 12.04 -10.17
CA GLY A 285 -30.07 11.94 -8.97
C GLY A 285 -29.31 12.01 -7.64
N THR A 286 -28.01 12.27 -7.65
CA THR A 286 -27.18 12.46 -6.44
C THR A 286 -27.33 13.83 -5.82
N GLY A 287 -27.93 14.79 -6.55
CA GLY A 287 -28.05 16.19 -6.14
C GLY A 287 -26.83 17.05 -6.48
N ILE A 288 -25.72 16.45 -6.90
CA ILE A 288 -24.49 17.16 -7.30
C ILE A 288 -23.97 16.78 -8.69
N THR A 289 -24.82 16.15 -9.51
CA THR A 289 -24.48 15.77 -10.89
C THR A 289 -24.05 16.98 -11.72
N GLY A 290 -22.96 16.85 -12.48
CA GLY A 290 -22.41 17.90 -13.34
C GLY A 290 -21.68 19.02 -12.58
N GLN A 291 -21.53 18.91 -11.26
CA GLN A 291 -20.90 19.94 -10.43
C GLN A 291 -19.39 19.73 -10.29
N SER A 292 -18.70 20.80 -9.92
CA SER A 292 -17.26 20.84 -9.70
C SER A 292 -16.92 20.56 -8.24
N LEU A 293 -15.79 19.90 -8.00
CA LEU A 293 -15.25 19.74 -6.64
C LEU A 293 -14.28 20.87 -6.26
N LEU A 294 -14.10 21.86 -7.13
CA LEU A 294 -13.32 23.07 -6.84
C LEU A 294 -14.20 24.15 -6.22
N ARG A 295 -13.82 24.64 -5.02
CA ARG A 295 -14.56 25.71 -4.33
C ARG A 295 -14.62 27.02 -5.13
N THR A 296 -13.62 27.27 -5.96
CA THR A 296 -13.53 28.47 -6.81
C THR A 296 -14.42 28.40 -8.06
N SER A 297 -14.98 27.23 -8.38
CA SER A 297 -15.87 27.08 -9.52
C SER A 297 -17.25 27.65 -9.22
N ALA A 298 -17.85 28.32 -10.21
CA ALA A 298 -19.24 28.78 -10.14
C ALA A 298 -20.26 27.63 -9.98
N ARG A 299 -19.85 26.40 -10.27
CA ARG A 299 -20.66 25.17 -10.14
C ARG A 299 -20.15 24.27 -9.01
N PHE A 300 -19.57 24.85 -7.95
CA PHE A 300 -19.07 24.08 -6.82
C PHE A 300 -20.17 23.23 -6.16
N ALA A 301 -19.88 21.94 -5.94
CA ALA A 301 -20.85 20.95 -5.55
C ALA A 301 -21.55 21.24 -4.22
N PHE A 302 -20.78 21.79 -3.27
CA PHE A 302 -21.24 22.04 -1.91
C PHE A 302 -21.53 23.53 -1.65
N ALA A 303 -21.82 24.30 -2.71
CA ALA A 303 -22.27 25.69 -2.57
C ALA A 303 -23.69 25.76 -2.00
N ASN A 304 -24.59 24.92 -2.51
CA ASN A 304 -26.01 24.86 -2.14
C ASN A 304 -26.45 23.50 -1.57
N SER A 305 -25.50 22.59 -1.37
CA SER A 305 -25.72 21.25 -0.84
C SER A 305 -24.64 20.91 0.20
N THR A 306 -24.83 19.84 0.95
CA THR A 306 -23.85 19.32 1.89
C THR A 306 -23.53 17.87 1.56
N PRO A 307 -22.33 17.37 1.91
CA PRO A 307 -22.03 15.93 1.79
C PRO A 307 -23.09 15.07 2.48
N GLU A 308 -23.52 15.46 3.67
CA GLU A 308 -24.58 14.77 4.43
C GLU A 308 -25.90 14.65 3.65
N ALA A 309 -26.33 15.69 2.93
CA ALA A 309 -27.52 15.62 2.09
C ALA A 309 -27.37 14.56 0.98
N VAL A 310 -26.20 14.53 0.33
CA VAL A 310 -25.87 13.53 -0.69
C VAL A 310 -25.83 12.11 -0.08
N TYR A 311 -25.35 11.97 1.16
CA TYR A 311 -25.28 10.69 1.86
C TYR A 311 -26.68 10.12 2.15
N PHE A 312 -27.66 10.98 2.47
CA PHE A 312 -29.06 10.56 2.58
C PHE A 312 -29.63 10.13 1.23
N THR A 313 -29.34 10.88 0.16
CA THR A 313 -29.80 10.53 -1.20
C THR A 313 -29.29 9.17 -1.66
N ASN A 314 -28.03 8.83 -1.37
CA ASN A 314 -27.44 7.54 -1.71
C ASN A 314 -27.55 6.48 -0.59
N SER A 315 -28.41 6.70 0.42
CA SER A 315 -28.63 5.76 1.52
C SER A 315 -27.38 5.36 2.33
N THR A 316 -26.29 6.12 2.25
CA THR A 316 -25.13 5.97 3.14
C THR A 316 -25.50 6.36 4.58
N LEU A 317 -26.39 7.35 4.71
CA LEU A 317 -27.15 7.65 5.91
C LEU A 317 -28.63 7.41 5.64
N VAL A 318 -29.36 6.95 6.65
CA VAL A 318 -30.81 6.72 6.57
C VAL A 318 -31.49 7.75 7.45
N ALA A 319 -32.50 8.44 6.89
CA ALA A 319 -33.33 9.38 7.63
C ALA A 319 -34.61 8.69 8.14
N PRO A 320 -35.09 9.03 9.35
CA PRO A 320 -34.44 9.89 10.34
C PRO A 320 -33.19 9.22 10.94
N LEU A 321 -32.21 10.03 11.34
CA LEU A 321 -31.04 9.52 12.06
C LEU A 321 -31.47 8.87 13.37
N ASP A 322 -30.84 7.76 13.74
CA ASP A 322 -31.04 7.15 15.04
C ASP A 322 -30.47 8.04 16.18
N VAL A 323 -30.72 7.64 17.42
CA VAL A 323 -30.26 8.39 18.61
C VAL A 323 -28.74 8.53 18.67
N VAL A 324 -27.99 7.56 18.16
CA VAL A 324 -26.52 7.56 18.22
C VAL A 324 -25.97 8.53 17.18
N PHE A 325 -26.43 8.46 15.93
CA PHE A 325 -26.00 9.36 14.87
C PHE A 325 -26.45 10.79 15.09
N SER A 326 -27.65 11.01 15.62
CA SER A 326 -28.11 12.37 15.98
C SER A 326 -27.27 12.98 17.12
N THR A 327 -26.95 12.20 18.16
CA THR A 327 -26.07 12.66 19.24
C THR A 327 -24.67 12.98 18.71
N PHE A 328 -24.12 12.12 17.85
CA PHE A 328 -22.84 12.37 17.18
C PHE A 328 -22.86 13.66 16.37
N GLN A 329 -23.89 13.86 15.55
CA GLN A 329 -24.05 15.05 14.70
C GLN A 329 -24.10 16.34 15.54
N ILE A 330 -24.77 16.31 16.69
CA ILE A 330 -24.83 17.45 17.63
C ILE A 330 -23.46 17.72 18.27
N ALA A 331 -22.73 16.67 18.69
CA ALA A 331 -21.48 16.80 19.42
C ALA A 331 -20.27 17.13 18.52
N VAL A 332 -20.21 16.56 17.32
CA VAL A 332 -19.05 16.63 16.42
C VAL A 332 -19.31 17.53 15.21
N GLY A 333 -20.53 17.50 14.69
CA GLY A 333 -20.93 18.23 13.48
C GLY A 333 -21.51 17.31 12.40
N PRO A 334 -21.88 17.90 11.24
CA PRO A 334 -22.52 17.15 10.15
C PRO A 334 -21.57 16.11 9.54
N PHE A 335 -22.16 14.99 9.12
CA PHE A 335 -21.42 13.93 8.45
C PHE A 335 -20.79 14.42 7.13
N GLY A 336 -19.62 13.90 6.80
CA GLY A 336 -18.86 14.29 5.62
C GLY A 336 -17.98 15.53 5.75
N SER A 337 -18.05 16.34 6.83
CA SER A 337 -17.35 17.63 6.95
C SER A 337 -15.95 17.60 7.60
#